data_AF-A0A848V4H5-F1
#
_entry.id   AF-A0A848V4H5-F1
#
_cell.length_a   1.000
_cell.length_b   1.000
_cell.length_c   1.000
_cell.angle_alpha   90.00
_cell.angle_beta   90.00
_cell.angle_gamma   90.00
#
_symmetry.space_group_name_H-M   'P 1'
#
loop_
_entity.id
_entity.type
_entity.pdbx_description
1 polymer ?
#
loop_
_entity_poly.entity_id
_entity_poly.type
_entity_poly.pdbx_seq_one_letter_code
_entity_poly.pdbx_strand_id
1 'polypeptide(L)'
;MISDTITASKARGQALQACIALLLVMMAGILKINLFGFEVGFLFTPLIVIFLWPRGADPVFTYVILFSLGLIYDWISGGPSGLWALLFLIAFVSVQPGQRPKEINLMEIWINFIIWMIVLLIVLMALDSLEVTQIAFRPLAIMTVINIMFFPLYIFARHSWRNILVGDDD
;
A
#
# COMPACT_ATOMS: atom_id res chain seq x y z
N MET A 1 6.56 -33.13 -3.31
CA MET A 1 7.75 -32.79 -2.52
C MET A 1 8.65 -31.77 -3.21
N ILE A 2 9.29 -32.04 -4.37
CA ILE A 2 10.14 -31.01 -5.05
C ILE A 2 9.29 -29.83 -5.57
N SER A 3 8.11 -30.10 -6.15
CA SER A 3 7.18 -29.06 -6.65
C SER A 3 6.72 -28.06 -5.58
N ASP A 4 6.51 -28.53 -4.34
CA ASP A 4 5.99 -27.71 -3.25
C ASP A 4 7.05 -26.71 -2.75
N THR A 5 8.32 -27.13 -2.73
CA THR A 5 9.43 -26.26 -2.31
C THR A 5 9.71 -25.12 -3.29
N ILE A 6 9.59 -25.37 -4.60
CA ILE A 6 9.78 -24.36 -5.64
C ILE A 6 8.67 -23.30 -5.58
N THR A 7 7.43 -23.74 -5.30
CA THR A 7 6.26 -22.86 -5.17
C THR A 7 6.39 -21.96 -3.93
N ALA A 8 6.82 -22.52 -2.80
CA ALA A 8 7.05 -21.77 -1.57
C ALA A 8 8.19 -20.74 -1.69
N SER A 9 9.27 -21.09 -2.41
CA SER A 9 10.38 -20.17 -2.67
C SER A 9 9.94 -18.96 -3.52
N LYS A 10 9.19 -19.20 -4.60
CA LYS A 10 8.63 -18.12 -5.44
C LYS A 10 7.68 -17.21 -4.68
N ALA A 11 6.82 -17.78 -3.83
CA ALA A 11 5.90 -17.02 -2.99
C ALA A 11 6.63 -16.06 -2.03
N ARG A 12 7.72 -16.53 -1.40
CA ARG A 12 8.57 -15.69 -0.54
C ARG A 12 9.30 -14.61 -1.33
N GLY A 13 9.79 -14.93 -2.52
CA GLY A 13 10.44 -13.96 -3.41
C GLY A 13 9.50 -12.80 -3.79
N GLN A 14 8.24 -13.09 -4.10
CA GLN A 14 7.23 -12.06 -4.38
C GLN A 14 6.92 -11.19 -3.16
N ALA A 15 6.78 -11.81 -1.98
CA ALA A 15 6.56 -11.07 -0.73
C ALA A 15 7.75 -10.16 -0.40
N LEU A 16 8.98 -10.61 -0.65
CA LEU A 16 10.19 -9.81 -0.43
C LEU A 16 10.27 -8.62 -1.40
N GLN A 17 9.96 -8.81 -2.68
CA GLN A 17 9.91 -7.72 -3.65
C GLN A 17 8.87 -6.67 -3.27
N ALA A 18 7.68 -7.10 -2.83
CA ALA A 18 6.64 -6.21 -2.35
C ALA A 18 7.04 -5.48 -1.06
N CYS A 19 7.75 -6.15 -0.15
CA CYS A 19 8.32 -5.55 1.05
C CYS A 19 9.30 -4.43 0.72
N ILE A 20 10.23 -4.65 -0.22
CA ILE A 20 11.18 -3.63 -0.66
C ILE A 20 10.44 -2.45 -1.31
N ALA A 21 9.47 -2.71 -2.19
CA ALA A 21 8.67 -1.66 -2.82
C ALA A 21 7.91 -0.84 -1.76
N LEU A 22 7.32 -1.51 -0.77
CA LEU A 22 6.60 -0.86 0.32
C LEU A 22 7.54 0.02 1.14
N LEU A 23 8.74 -0.47 1.49
CA LEU A 23 9.74 0.28 2.23
C LEU A 23 10.19 1.55 1.48
N LEU A 24 10.48 1.43 0.18
CA LEU A 24 10.86 2.58 -0.66
C LEU A 24 9.74 3.63 -0.72
N VAL A 25 8.50 3.18 -0.90
CA VAL A 25 7.34 4.06 -0.95
C VAL A 25 7.04 4.68 0.42
N MET A 26 7.25 3.96 1.52
CA MET A 26 7.15 4.52 2.87
C MET A 26 8.17 5.64 3.09
N MET A 27 9.42 5.45 2.66
CA MET A 27 10.45 6.50 2.74
C MET A 27 10.05 7.74 1.94
N ALA A 28 9.49 7.55 0.73
CA ALA A 28 8.95 8.66 -0.06
C ALA A 28 7.71 9.29 0.60
N GLY A 29 6.90 8.50 1.31
CA GLY A 29 5.66 8.92 1.98
C GLY A 29 5.88 9.94 3.10
N ILE A 30 7.05 9.90 3.74
CA ILE A 30 7.46 10.82 4.82
C ILE A 30 7.83 12.20 4.27
N LEU A 31 8.16 12.31 2.99
CA LEU A 31 8.49 13.58 2.38
C LEU A 31 7.25 14.48 2.36
N LYS A 32 7.42 15.69 2.92
CA LYS A 32 6.43 16.77 2.84
C LYS A 32 6.95 17.79 1.84
N ILE A 33 6.12 18.12 0.85
CA ILE A 33 6.42 19.17 -0.12
C ILE A 33 5.50 20.34 0.19
N ASN A 34 6.09 21.53 0.35
CA ASN A 34 5.32 22.76 0.46
C ASN A 34 5.00 23.27 -0.96
N LEU A 35 3.74 23.20 -1.35
CA LEU A 35 3.23 23.69 -2.63
C LEU A 35 2.31 24.86 -2.38
N PHE A 36 2.71 26.06 -2.80
CA PHE A 36 1.91 27.28 -2.69
C PHE A 36 1.41 27.59 -1.26
N GLY A 37 2.21 27.27 -0.23
CA GLY A 37 1.84 27.46 1.18
C GLY A 37 1.02 26.31 1.79
N PHE A 38 0.76 25.24 1.02
CA PHE A 38 0.14 24.02 1.53
C PHE A 38 1.19 22.93 1.72
N GLU A 39 1.25 22.35 2.92
CA GLU A 39 2.03 21.14 3.17
C GLU A 39 1.29 19.93 2.59
N VAL A 40 1.80 19.40 1.48
CA VAL A 40 1.30 18.19 0.84
C VAL A 40 2.23 17.05 1.21
N GLY A 41 1.69 16.04 1.89
CA GLY A 41 2.41 14.81 2.24
C GLY A 41 1.94 13.63 1.41
N PHE A 42 2.80 12.63 1.29
CA PHE A 42 2.54 11.37 0.58
C PHE A 42 2.20 10.24 1.56
N LEU A 43 1.54 10.59 2.67
CA LEU A 43 1.37 9.73 3.83
C LEU A 43 0.61 8.43 3.50
N PHE A 44 -0.35 8.49 2.58
CA PHE A 44 -1.16 7.34 2.14
C PHE A 44 -0.53 6.50 1.04
N THR A 45 0.59 6.93 0.46
CA THR A 45 1.20 6.25 -0.69
C THR A 45 1.57 4.77 -0.43
N PRO A 46 2.00 4.36 0.78
CA PRO A 46 2.19 2.95 1.11
C PRO A 46 0.96 2.06 0.83
N LEU A 47 -0.26 2.61 0.98
CA LEU A 47 -1.50 1.88 0.70
C LEU A 47 -1.65 1.48 -0.77
N ILE A 48 -1.03 2.21 -1.70
CA ILE A 48 -1.01 1.81 -3.12
C ILE A 48 -0.27 0.49 -3.28
N VAL A 49 0.87 0.33 -2.60
CA VAL A 49 1.67 -0.89 -2.68
C VAL A 49 0.92 -2.07 -2.07
N ILE A 50 0.23 -1.86 -0.95
CA ILE A 50 -0.64 -2.87 -0.33
C ILE A 50 -1.81 -3.21 -1.24
N PHE A 51 -2.42 -2.21 -1.87
CA PHE A 51 -3.46 -2.45 -2.86
C PHE A 51 -2.90 -3.21 -4.06
N LEU A 52 -1.64 -3.02 -4.47
CA LEU A 52 -1.03 -3.77 -5.58
C LEU A 52 -0.26 -5.02 -5.16
N TRP A 53 -0.44 -5.47 -3.90
CA TRP A 53 0.32 -6.59 -3.34
C TRP A 53 0.23 -7.85 -4.21
N PRO A 54 1.33 -8.59 -4.40
CA PRO A 54 1.35 -9.78 -5.24
C PRO A 54 0.42 -10.88 -4.73
N ARG A 55 -0.27 -11.56 -5.67
CA ARG A 55 -1.28 -12.58 -5.36
C ARG A 55 -0.70 -13.88 -4.82
N GLY A 56 0.52 -14.21 -5.22
CA GLY A 56 1.22 -15.44 -4.83
C GLY A 56 2.09 -15.29 -3.59
N ALA A 57 2.06 -14.14 -2.91
CA ALA A 57 2.83 -13.96 -1.69
C ALA A 57 2.29 -14.83 -0.54
N ASP A 58 3.20 -15.33 0.29
CA ASP A 58 2.85 -16.08 1.49
C ASP A 58 2.02 -15.20 2.45
N PRO A 59 0.78 -15.60 2.83
CA PRO A 59 -0.10 -14.76 3.64
C PRO A 59 0.46 -14.51 5.05
N VAL A 60 1.01 -15.53 5.70
CA VAL A 60 1.53 -15.42 7.08
C VAL A 60 2.72 -14.47 7.12
N PHE A 61 3.65 -14.64 6.19
CA PHE A 61 4.80 -13.76 6.05
C PHE A 61 4.37 -12.33 5.71
N THR A 62 3.35 -12.16 4.87
CA THR A 62 2.79 -10.85 4.54
C THR A 62 2.21 -10.15 5.76
N TYR A 63 1.41 -10.84 6.60
CA TYR A 63 0.87 -10.24 7.83
C TYR A 63 1.99 -9.75 8.76
N VAL A 64 3.03 -10.57 8.97
CA VAL A 64 4.17 -10.20 9.81
C VAL A 64 4.90 -8.99 9.24
N ILE A 65 5.14 -8.95 7.93
CA ILE A 65 5.78 -7.80 7.26
C ILE A 65 4.96 -6.54 7.40
N LEU A 66 3.67 -6.58 7.06
CA LEU A 66 2.80 -5.40 7.06
C LEU A 66 2.63 -4.83 8.47
N PHE A 67 2.49 -5.70 9.46
CA PHE A 67 2.44 -5.27 10.87
C PHE A 67 3.75 -4.62 11.30
N SER A 68 4.90 -5.25 11.02
CA SER A 68 6.21 -4.74 11.41
C SER A 68 6.55 -3.42 10.72
N LEU A 69 6.28 -3.31 9.42
CA LEU A 69 6.51 -2.09 8.64
C LEU A 69 5.53 -0.99 9.04
N GLY A 70 4.27 -1.32 9.34
CA GLY A 70 3.32 -0.33 9.84
C GLY A 70 3.74 0.26 11.18
N LEU A 71 4.24 -0.56 12.11
CA LEU A 71 4.79 -0.06 13.38
C LEU A 71 6.01 0.85 13.18
N ILE A 72 6.91 0.46 12.27
CA ILE A 72 8.05 1.30 11.89
C ILE A 72 7.56 2.63 11.28
N TYR A 73 6.51 2.57 10.46
CA TYR A 73 5.92 3.77 9.85
C TYR A 73 5.28 4.69 10.88
N ASP A 74 4.59 4.14 11.89
CA ASP A 74 4.06 4.91 13.02
C ASP A 74 5.19 5.70 13.69
N TRP A 75 6.31 5.04 14.01
CA TRP A 75 7.45 5.68 14.66
C TRP A 75 8.13 6.75 13.82
N ILE A 76 8.29 6.51 12.51
CA ILE A 76 8.97 7.46 11.63
C ILE A 76 8.06 8.66 11.30
N SER A 77 6.76 8.42 11.09
CA SER A 77 5.80 9.48 10.80
C SER A 77 5.50 10.37 12.02
N GLY A 78 5.91 9.94 13.22
CA GLY A 78 5.56 10.60 14.49
C GLY A 78 4.08 10.45 14.83
N GLY A 79 3.42 9.45 14.21
CA GLY A 79 2.03 9.15 14.43
C GLY A 79 1.80 8.26 15.64
N PRO A 80 0.52 7.95 15.92
CA PRO A 80 0.14 7.09 17.03
C PRO A 80 0.62 5.65 16.82
N SER A 81 1.22 5.06 17.83
CA SER A 81 1.78 3.71 17.70
C SER A 81 0.68 2.68 17.49
N GLY A 82 0.73 1.96 16.37
CA GLY A 82 -0.22 0.91 16.01
C GLY A 82 -1.29 1.34 15.01
N LEU A 83 -1.44 2.64 14.73
CA LEU A 83 -2.47 3.14 13.82
C LEU A 83 -2.22 2.67 12.38
N TRP A 84 -1.03 2.93 11.84
CA TRP A 84 -0.65 2.49 10.50
C TRP A 84 -0.47 0.98 10.43
N ALA A 85 0.02 0.34 11.50
CA ALA A 85 0.09 -1.12 11.58
C ALA A 85 -1.29 -1.78 11.39
N LEU A 86 -2.31 -1.30 12.11
CA LEU A 86 -3.68 -1.77 11.96
C LEU A 86 -4.25 -1.43 10.59
N LEU A 87 -4.04 -0.20 10.11
CA LEU A 87 -4.54 0.23 8.81
C LEU A 87 -3.96 -0.62 7.68
N PHE A 88 -2.67 -0.98 7.72
CA PHE A 88 -2.03 -1.84 6.72
C PHE A 88 -2.59 -3.26 6.72
N LEU A 89 -2.89 -3.81 7.91
CA LEU A 89 -3.51 -5.13 8.02
C LEU A 89 -4.95 -5.12 7.49
N ILE A 90 -5.76 -4.12 7.88
CA ILE A 90 -7.14 -3.95 7.39
C ILE A 90 -7.13 -3.75 5.87
N ALA A 91 -6.21 -2.94 5.37
CA ALA A 91 -5.98 -2.73 3.95
C ALA A 91 -5.69 -4.05 3.23
N PHE A 92 -4.79 -4.88 3.74
CA PHE A 92 -4.47 -6.16 3.11
C PHE A 92 -5.63 -7.16 3.15
N VAL A 93 -6.31 -7.28 4.29
CA VAL A 93 -7.44 -8.21 4.49
C VAL A 93 -8.65 -7.81 3.64
N SER A 94 -8.88 -6.51 3.43
CA SER A 94 -9.99 -6.02 2.59
C SER A 94 -9.74 -6.24 1.09
N VAL A 95 -8.49 -6.12 0.64
CA VAL A 95 -8.15 -6.24 -0.78
C VAL A 95 -8.07 -7.70 -1.25
N GLN A 96 -7.76 -8.64 -0.36
CA GLN A 96 -7.63 -10.07 -0.63
C GLN A 96 -6.92 -10.38 -1.96
N PRO A 97 -5.61 -10.09 -2.09
CA PRO A 97 -4.91 -10.19 -3.37
C PRO A 97 -5.06 -11.52 -4.10
N GLY A 98 -5.20 -12.63 -3.37
CA GLY A 98 -5.37 -13.97 -3.91
C GLY A 98 -6.68 -14.19 -4.70
N GLN A 99 -7.73 -13.40 -4.45
CA GLN A 99 -9.03 -13.56 -5.10
C GLN A 99 -9.22 -12.65 -6.34
N ARG A 100 -8.22 -11.81 -6.67
CA ARG A 100 -8.39 -10.86 -7.77
C ARG A 100 -8.36 -11.56 -9.15
N PRO A 101 -9.25 -11.19 -10.09
CA PRO A 101 -9.30 -11.77 -11.43
C PRO A 101 -8.01 -11.50 -12.21
N LYS A 102 -7.55 -12.44 -13.06
CA LYS A 102 -6.26 -12.34 -13.78
C LYS A 102 -6.22 -11.19 -14.78
N GLU A 103 -7.35 -10.90 -15.39
CA GLU A 103 -7.53 -9.81 -16.35
C GLU A 103 -8.43 -8.76 -15.69
N ILE A 104 -7.89 -7.55 -15.51
CA ILE A 104 -8.63 -6.44 -14.92
C ILE A 104 -8.40 -5.22 -15.80
N ASN A 105 -9.49 -4.55 -16.19
CA ASN A 105 -9.43 -3.29 -16.90
C ASN A 105 -8.82 -2.20 -15.98
N LEU A 106 -7.97 -1.33 -16.53
CA LEU A 106 -7.39 -0.21 -15.78
C LEU A 106 -8.47 0.66 -15.11
N MET A 107 -9.59 0.87 -15.79
CA MET A 107 -10.70 1.67 -15.24
C MET A 107 -11.33 0.99 -14.02
N GLU A 108 -11.53 -0.34 -14.10
CA GLU A 108 -12.14 -1.12 -13.03
C GLU A 108 -11.24 -1.17 -11.79
N ILE A 109 -9.95 -1.42 -11.97
CA ILE A 109 -9.00 -1.43 -10.85
C ILE A 109 -8.87 -0.04 -10.20
N TRP A 110 -8.99 1.03 -10.99
CA TRP A 110 -8.96 2.40 -10.47
C TRP A 110 -10.22 2.75 -9.68
N ILE A 111 -11.41 2.39 -10.17
CA ILE A 111 -12.67 2.55 -9.43
C ILE A 111 -12.63 1.76 -8.12
N ASN A 112 -12.17 0.51 -8.15
CA ASN A 112 -12.02 -0.30 -6.94
C ASN A 112 -11.04 0.34 -5.96
N PHE A 113 -9.94 0.92 -6.45
CA PHE A 113 -9.00 1.66 -5.61
C PHE A 113 -9.63 2.90 -4.98
N ILE A 114 -10.44 3.67 -5.72
CA ILE A 114 -11.15 4.85 -5.19
C ILE A 114 -12.07 4.43 -4.04
N ILE A 115 -12.92 3.44 -4.26
CA ILE A 115 -13.87 2.94 -3.24
C ILE A 115 -13.08 2.48 -2.00
N TRP A 116 -12.03 1.70 -2.23
CA TRP A 116 -11.19 1.17 -1.16
C TRP A 116 -10.47 2.27 -0.35
N MET A 117 -9.93 3.28 -1.01
CA MET A 117 -9.32 4.44 -0.35
C MET A 117 -10.33 5.23 0.49
N ILE A 118 -11.57 5.39 0.02
CA ILE A 118 -12.63 6.05 0.79
C ILE A 118 -12.96 5.24 2.05
N VAL A 119 -13.09 3.91 1.94
CA VAL A 119 -13.33 3.05 3.10
C VAL A 119 -12.19 3.15 4.10
N LEU A 120 -10.93 3.10 3.65
CA LEU A 120 -9.78 3.24 4.53
C LEU A 120 -9.67 4.62 5.18
N LEU A 121 -10.06 5.68 4.48
CA LEU A 121 -10.14 7.02 5.07
C LEU A 121 -11.18 7.06 6.20
N ILE A 122 -12.35 6.45 6.00
CA ILE A 122 -13.38 6.37 7.04
C ILE A 122 -12.88 5.55 8.24
N VAL A 123 -12.23 4.41 8.00
CA VAL A 123 -11.63 3.59 9.06
C VAL A 123 -10.57 4.38 9.82
N LEU A 124 -9.67 5.07 9.11
CA LEU A 124 -8.65 5.90 9.74
C LEU A 124 -9.28 6.99 10.62
N MET A 125 -10.30 7.69 10.14
CA MET A 125 -11.01 8.70 10.93
C MET A 125 -11.69 8.09 12.16
N ALA A 126 -12.26 6.89 12.04
CA ALA A 126 -12.86 6.19 13.16
C ALA A 126 -11.82 5.79 14.20
N LEU A 127 -10.65 5.31 13.78
CA LEU A 127 -9.55 4.97 14.68
C LEU A 127 -8.94 6.22 15.34
N ASP A 128 -8.73 7.29 14.56
CA ASP A 128 -8.22 8.59 15.03
C ASP A 128 -9.16 9.23 16.07
N SER A 129 -10.48 9.02 15.96
CA SER A 129 -11.44 9.55 16.92
C SER A 129 -11.28 8.99 18.35
N LEU A 130 -10.59 7.86 18.51
CA LEU A 130 -10.29 7.25 19.81
C LEU A 130 -9.08 7.91 20.48
N GLU A 131 -8.38 8.79 19.78
CA GLU A 131 -7.15 9.40 20.25
C GLU A 131 -7.35 10.83 20.73
N VAL A 132 -6.41 11.29 21.56
CA VAL A 132 -6.43 12.64 22.13
C VAL A 132 -6.00 13.68 21.09
N THR A 133 -5.12 13.31 20.17
CA THR A 133 -4.62 14.17 19.10
C THR A 133 -5.44 13.94 17.83
N GLN A 134 -6.45 14.77 17.62
CA GLN A 134 -7.28 14.67 16.41
C GLN A 134 -6.50 15.15 15.18
N ILE A 135 -6.40 14.29 14.17
CA ILE A 135 -5.82 14.66 12.88
C ILE A 135 -6.84 15.49 12.11
N ALA A 136 -6.40 16.61 11.53
CA ALA A 136 -7.28 17.46 10.74
C ALA A 136 -7.81 16.71 9.50
N PHE A 137 -9.13 16.70 9.33
CA PHE A 137 -9.77 16.01 8.19
C PHE A 137 -9.35 16.56 6.83
N ARG A 138 -9.25 17.89 6.70
CA ARG A 138 -8.96 18.57 5.43
C ARG A 138 -7.65 18.09 4.77
N PRO A 139 -6.49 18.07 5.45
CA PRO A 139 -5.26 17.56 4.85
C PRO A 139 -5.36 16.07 4.50
N LEU A 140 -6.03 15.24 5.32
CA LEU A 140 -6.22 13.81 5.02
C LEU A 140 -7.04 13.59 3.74
N ALA A 141 -8.11 14.38 3.54
CA ALA A 141 -8.93 14.31 2.34
C ALA A 141 -8.13 14.71 1.09
N ILE A 142 -7.33 15.78 1.16
CA ILE A 142 -6.48 16.22 0.06
C ILE A 142 -5.44 15.14 -0.28
N MET A 143 -4.76 14.59 0.73
CA MET A 143 -3.77 13.53 0.51
C MET A 143 -4.39 12.26 -0.10
N THR A 144 -5.62 11.91 0.31
CA THR A 144 -6.37 10.79 -0.28
C THR A 144 -6.66 11.02 -1.76
N VAL A 145 -7.15 12.21 -2.12
CA VAL A 145 -7.43 12.57 -3.52
C VAL A 145 -6.15 12.55 -4.36
N ILE A 146 -5.05 13.08 -3.84
CA ILE A 146 -3.75 13.02 -4.50
C ILE A 146 -3.36 11.57 -4.73
N ASN A 147 -3.44 10.71 -3.72
CA ASN A 147 -3.06 9.31 -3.85
C ASN A 147 -3.91 8.56 -4.90
N ILE A 148 -5.22 8.85 -4.96
CA ILE A 148 -6.13 8.36 -6.00
C ILE A 148 -5.70 8.81 -7.40
N MET A 149 -5.31 10.08 -7.56
CA MET A 149 -4.84 10.61 -8.84
C MET A 149 -3.50 10.03 -9.27
N PHE A 150 -2.60 9.74 -8.33
CA PHE A 150 -1.30 9.15 -8.61
C PHE A 150 -1.37 7.64 -8.90
N PHE A 151 -2.44 6.95 -8.49
CA PHE A 151 -2.58 5.50 -8.64
C PHE A 151 -2.30 4.95 -10.06
N PRO A 152 -2.80 5.56 -11.16
CA PRO A 152 -2.48 5.09 -12.51
C PRO A 152 -0.98 5.15 -12.83
N LEU A 153 -0.24 6.13 -12.30
CA LEU A 153 1.21 6.24 -12.48
C LEU A 153 1.93 5.07 -11.81
N TYR A 154 1.45 4.61 -10.64
CA TYR A 154 2.01 3.43 -9.97
C TYR A 154 1.75 2.14 -10.75
N ILE A 155 0.57 2.00 -11.36
CA ILE A 155 0.29 0.86 -12.25
C ILE A 155 1.26 0.87 -13.44
N PHE A 156 1.46 2.03 -14.05
CA PHE A 156 2.38 2.18 -15.18
C PHE A 156 3.81 1.84 -14.76
N ALA A 157 4.30 2.40 -13.64
CA ALA A 157 5.61 2.11 -13.09
C ALA A 157 5.79 0.61 -12.79
N ARG A 158 4.78 -0.06 -12.24
CA ARG A 158 4.79 -1.51 -12.02
C ARG A 158 4.89 -2.29 -13.32
N HIS A 159 4.18 -1.87 -14.37
CA HIS A 159 4.23 -2.52 -15.67
C HIS A 159 5.62 -2.36 -16.30
N SER A 160 6.19 -1.15 -16.31
CA SER A 160 7.55 -0.88 -16.79
C SER A 160 8.60 -1.68 -16.01
N TRP A 161 8.50 -1.71 -14.68
CA TRP A 161 9.44 -2.45 -13.83
C TRP A 161 9.41 -3.96 -14.11
N ARG A 162 8.23 -4.53 -14.34
CA ARG A 162 8.10 -5.94 -14.71
C ARG A 162 8.78 -6.21 -16.05
N ASN A 163 8.59 -5.35 -17.05
CA ASN A 163 9.19 -5.55 -18.37
C ASN A 163 10.72 -5.42 -18.32
N ILE A 164 11.26 -4.53 -17.47
CA ILE A 164 12.72 -4.36 -17.27
C ILE A 164 13.35 -5.57 -16.55
N LEU A 165 12.71 -6.08 -15.50
CA LEU A 165 13.27 -7.20 -14.71
C LEU A 165 13.03 -8.57 -15.32
N VAL A 166 11.94 -8.75 -16.05
CA VAL A 166 11.58 -10.04 -16.67
C VAL A 166 12.16 -10.15 -18.07
N GLY A 167 12.54 -9.03 -18.71
CA GLY A 167 13.29 -8.94 -19.97
C GLY A 167 12.78 -9.91 -21.02
N ASP A 168 11.89 -9.46 -21.90
CA ASP A 168 11.28 -10.23 -23.01
C ASP A 168 12.08 -11.49 -23.40
N ASP A 169 11.73 -12.62 -22.75
CA ASP A 169 12.05 -13.95 -23.23
C ASP A 169 11.08 -14.20 -24.41
N ASP A 170 11.36 -13.57 -25.55
CA ASP A 170 10.89 -14.05 -26.86
C ASP A 170 11.69 -15.31 -27.25
#